data_AF-A0A2V6TAL3-F1
#
_entry.id   AF-A0A2V6TAL3-F1
#
_cell.length_a   1.000
_cell.length_b   1.000
_cell.length_c   1.000
_cell.angle_alpha   90.00
_cell.angle_beta   90.00
_cell.angle_gamma   90.00
#
_symmetry.space_group_name_H-M   'P 1'
#
loop_
_entity.id
_entity.type
_entity.pdbx_description
1 polymer ?
#
loop_
_entity_poly.entity_id
_entity_poly.type
_entity_poly.pdbx_seq_one_letter_code
_entity_poly.pdbx_strand_id
1 'polypeptide(L)'
;MRVERDGPLVIRRVLRGVRRRLLGGPPPGDYRAYLFEELVAYLDGRRPKRILEIGPKDGQDTQRLLELDPERLTLLDLPRLEASNRVWLDRIGSSRIEYVSANVMYSAAVSRLEPFDVVWCTGVLYHNPE
;
A
#
# COMPACT_ATOMS: atom_id res chain seq x y z
N MET A 1 5.47 28.42 -19.73
CA MET A 1 6.58 27.48 -19.94
C MET A 1 6.10 26.09 -19.56
N ARG A 2 5.89 25.24 -20.58
CA ARG A 2 5.61 23.79 -20.62
C ARG A 2 4.62 23.18 -19.61
N VAL A 3 3.37 23.10 -20.05
CA VAL A 3 2.45 21.98 -19.78
C VAL A 3 2.77 20.90 -20.81
N GLU A 4 3.18 19.70 -20.38
CA GLU A 4 3.12 18.42 -21.13
C GLU A 4 4.05 17.40 -20.46
N ARG A 5 3.51 16.46 -19.65
CA ARG A 5 4.13 15.14 -19.38
C ARG A 5 3.16 14.01 -18.99
N ASP A 6 1.84 14.14 -19.16
CA ASP A 6 0.89 13.07 -18.76
C ASP A 6 0.49 12.10 -19.91
N GLY A 7 0.73 12.47 -21.17
CA GLY A 7 0.31 11.69 -22.34
C GLY A 7 0.80 10.23 -22.40
N PRO A 8 2.09 9.94 -22.12
CA PRO A 8 2.60 8.56 -22.18
C PRO A 8 2.00 7.62 -21.11
N LEU A 9 1.72 8.15 -19.93
CA LEU A 9 1.14 7.38 -18.80
C LEU A 9 -0.32 7.04 -19.07
N VAL A 10 -1.10 7.99 -19.60
CA VAL A 10 -2.51 7.78 -19.96
C VAL A 10 -2.64 6.71 -21.05
N ILE A 11 -1.81 6.78 -22.10
CA ILE A 11 -1.83 5.81 -23.20
C ILE A 11 -1.44 4.39 -22.70
N ARG A 12 -0.41 4.27 -21.86
CA ARG A 12 -0.05 2.98 -21.22
C ARG A 12 -1.18 2.42 -20.36
N ARG A 13 -1.91 3.27 -19.64
CA ARG A 13 -3.05 2.89 -18.79
C ARG A 13 -4.24 2.38 -19.62
N VAL A 14 -4.54 3.08 -20.73
CA VAL A 14 -5.58 2.67 -21.69
C VAL A 14 -5.21 1.33 -22.34
N LEU A 15 -3.96 1.17 -22.80
CA LEU A 15 -3.50 -0.07 -23.43
C LEU A 15 -3.48 -1.24 -22.45
N ARG A 16 -3.10 -1.03 -21.17
CA ARG A 16 -3.24 -2.05 -20.12
C ARG A 16 -4.70 -2.42 -19.89
N GLY A 17 -5.60 -1.44 -19.81
CA GLY A 17 -7.04 -1.67 -19.67
C GLY A 17 -7.65 -2.47 -20.84
N VAL A 18 -7.25 -2.15 -22.08
CA VAL A 18 -7.68 -2.86 -23.29
C VAL A 18 -7.14 -4.30 -23.32
N ARG A 19 -5.84 -4.49 -23.03
CA ARG A 19 -5.21 -5.81 -22.95
C ARG A 19 -5.89 -6.70 -21.90
N ARG A 20 -6.34 -6.11 -20.79
CA ARG A 20 -7.06 -6.81 -19.70
C ARG A 20 -8.48 -7.23 -20.07
N ARG A 21 -9.20 -6.37 -20.80
CA ARG A 21 -10.55 -6.67 -21.30
C ARG A 21 -10.54 -7.82 -22.31
N LEU A 22 -9.45 -7.94 -23.07
CA LEU A 22 -9.23 -8.98 -24.07
C LEU A 22 -8.71 -10.31 -23.47
N LEU A 23 -7.97 -10.27 -22.36
CA LEU A 23 -7.36 -11.46 -21.72
C LEU A 23 -8.17 -12.03 -20.55
N GLY A 24 -9.29 -11.42 -20.18
CA GLY A 24 -10.03 -11.73 -18.96
C GLY A 24 -9.35 -11.08 -17.75
N GLY A 25 -10.13 -10.40 -16.91
CA GLY A 25 -9.63 -9.85 -15.65
C GLY A 25 -9.09 -10.96 -14.72
N PRO A 26 -8.37 -10.59 -13.65
CA PRO A 26 -7.89 -11.57 -12.69
C PRO A 26 -9.07 -12.42 -12.19
N PRO A 27 -8.87 -13.73 -11.97
CA PRO A 27 -9.91 -14.59 -11.45
C PRO A 27 -10.47 -14.03 -10.14
N PRO A 28 -11.75 -14.29 -9.82
CA PRO A 28 -12.33 -13.91 -8.53
C PRO A 28 -11.56 -14.64 -7.41
N GLY A 29 -10.54 -14.01 -6.86
CA GLY A 29 -9.64 -14.69 -5.91
C GLY A 29 -8.73 -13.75 -5.13
N ASP A 30 -8.11 -12.75 -5.74
CA ASP A 30 -7.23 -11.83 -5.00
C ASP A 30 -7.23 -10.40 -5.54
N TYR A 31 -8.23 -9.62 -5.11
CA TYR A 31 -8.31 -8.18 -5.40
C TYR A 31 -7.10 -7.39 -4.86
N ARG A 32 -6.49 -7.83 -3.75
CA ARG A 32 -5.35 -7.12 -3.13
C ARG A 32 -4.09 -7.28 -3.97
N ALA A 33 -3.84 -8.48 -4.50
CA ALA A 33 -2.76 -8.71 -5.48
C ALA A 33 -2.93 -7.82 -6.71
N TYR A 34 -4.16 -7.69 -7.22
CA TYR A 34 -4.42 -6.78 -8.33
C TYR A 34 -4.08 -5.32 -7.99
N LEU A 35 -4.53 -4.81 -6.85
CA LEU A 35 -4.20 -3.44 -6.46
C LEU A 35 -2.69 -3.24 -6.39
N PHE A 36 -1.95 -4.23 -5.92
CA PHE A 36 -0.49 -4.18 -5.85
C PHE A 36 0.13 -4.10 -7.25
N GLU A 37 -0.35 -4.89 -8.21
CA GLU A 37 0.07 -4.76 -9.62
C GLU A 37 -0.14 -3.34 -10.14
N GLU A 38 -1.29 -2.73 -9.85
CA GLU A 38 -1.59 -1.34 -10.25
C GLU A 38 -0.63 -0.33 -9.61
N LEU A 39 -0.24 -0.54 -8.34
CA LEU A 39 0.77 0.27 -7.67
C LEU A 39 2.14 0.16 -8.36
N VAL A 40 2.62 -1.06 -8.62
CA VAL A 40 3.89 -1.30 -9.34
C VAL A 40 3.86 -0.58 -10.69
N ALA A 41 2.75 -0.71 -11.39
CA ALA A 41 2.49 -0.06 -12.66
C ALA A 41 2.49 1.48 -12.59
N TYR A 42 1.97 2.05 -11.51
CA TYR A 42 1.93 3.49 -11.25
C TYR A 42 3.30 4.05 -10.89
N LEU A 43 4.09 3.27 -10.15
CA LEU A 43 5.46 3.63 -9.79
C LEU A 43 6.36 3.70 -11.02
N ASP A 44 6.10 2.92 -12.08
CA ASP A 44 6.83 2.94 -13.36
C ASP A 44 8.36 2.84 -13.16
N GLY A 45 8.78 1.91 -12.29
CA GLY A 45 10.18 1.67 -11.95
C GLY A 45 10.75 2.57 -10.85
N ARG A 46 10.01 3.58 -10.37
CA ARG A 46 10.39 4.35 -9.18
C ARG A 46 10.31 3.45 -7.94
N ARG A 47 11.33 3.53 -7.08
CA ARG A 47 11.36 2.82 -5.80
C ARG A 47 10.99 3.79 -4.68
N PRO A 48 9.83 3.59 -4.00
CA PRO A 48 9.48 4.41 -2.86
C PRO A 48 10.44 4.11 -1.71
N LYS A 49 10.99 5.14 -1.07
CA LYS A 49 11.88 4.98 0.09
C LYS A 49 11.07 4.75 1.37
N ARG A 50 9.95 5.47 1.51
CA ARG A 50 9.09 5.42 2.70
C ARG A 50 7.67 5.07 2.30
N ILE A 51 7.17 3.96 2.85
CA ILE A 51 5.80 3.50 2.64
C ILE A 51 5.08 3.51 3.98
N LEU A 52 3.84 4.01 4.00
CA LEU A 52 2.90 3.83 5.09
C LEU A 52 1.83 2.83 4.67
N GLU A 53 1.63 1.76 5.44
CA GLU A 53 0.49 0.87 5.32
C GLU A 53 -0.46 1.06 6.51
N ILE A 54 -1.74 1.30 6.22
CA ILE A 54 -2.79 1.49 7.23
C ILE A 54 -3.71 0.28 7.23
N GLY A 55 -3.80 -0.41 8.36
CA GLY A 55 -4.62 -1.61 8.54
C GLY A 55 -4.06 -2.84 7.79
N PRO A 56 -2.85 -3.31 8.14
CA PRO A 56 -2.16 -4.42 7.45
C PRO A 56 -2.87 -5.79 7.55
N LYS A 57 -3.80 -5.95 8.50
CA LYS A 57 -4.65 -7.12 8.71
C LYS A 57 -3.87 -8.43 8.92
N ASP A 58 -3.54 -9.12 7.84
CA ASP A 58 -2.88 -10.44 7.82
C ASP A 58 -1.43 -10.40 7.31
N GLY A 59 -0.93 -9.22 6.93
CA GLY A 59 0.44 -9.01 6.48
C GLY A 59 0.72 -9.43 5.03
N GLN A 60 -0.28 -9.87 4.25
CA GLN A 60 -0.04 -10.24 2.85
C GLN A 60 0.40 -9.04 2.00
N ASP A 61 -0.23 -7.88 2.21
CA ASP A 61 0.17 -6.66 1.51
C ASP A 61 1.49 -6.11 2.05
N THR A 62 1.75 -6.24 3.36
CA THR A 62 3.06 -5.94 3.94
C THR A 62 4.20 -6.66 3.20
N GLN A 63 4.03 -7.96 2.90
CA GLN A 63 5.04 -8.71 2.14
C GLN A 63 5.22 -8.15 0.73
N ARG A 64 4.13 -7.88 0.01
CA ARG A 64 4.17 -7.27 -1.33
C ARG A 64 4.85 -5.90 -1.32
N LEU A 65 4.52 -5.05 -0.36
CA LEU A 65 5.10 -3.72 -0.23
C LEU A 65 6.61 -3.78 0.06
N LEU A 66 7.10 -4.80 0.78
CA LEU A 66 8.54 -5.03 0.97
C LEU A 66 9.26 -5.41 -0.33
N GLU A 67 8.58 -6.00 -1.32
CA GLU A 67 9.16 -6.31 -2.64
C GLU A 67 9.48 -5.05 -3.46
N LEU A 68 8.84 -3.91 -3.13
CA LEU A 68 9.17 -2.61 -3.71
C LEU A 68 10.52 -2.06 -3.24
N ASP A 69 11.13 -2.74 -2.28
CA ASP A 69 12.42 -2.42 -1.66
C ASP A 69 12.50 -1.03 -1.00
N PRO A 70 11.57 -0.70 -0.07
CA PRO A 70 11.64 0.56 0.66
C PRO A 70 12.80 0.58 1.64
N GLU A 71 13.27 1.79 2.00
CA GLU A 71 14.16 2.00 3.13
C GLU A 71 13.40 1.78 4.45
N ARG A 72 12.11 2.17 4.48
CA ARG A 72 11.22 1.98 5.63
C ARG A 72 9.78 1.71 5.20
N LEU A 73 9.18 0.70 5.84
CA LEU A 73 7.75 0.40 5.78
C LEU A 73 7.14 0.62 7.16
N THR A 74 6.39 1.69 7.32
CA THR A 74 5.65 1.98 8.55
C THR A 74 4.27 1.36 8.46
N LEU A 75 3.92 0.55 9.45
CA LEU A 75 2.63 -0.08 9.60
C LEU A 75 1.86 0.62 10.70
N LEU A 76 0.62 0.99 10.43
CA LEU A 76 -0.25 1.62 11.41
C LEU A 76 -1.51 0.79 11.57
N ASP A 77 -1.81 0.41 12.81
CA ASP A 77 -3.06 -0.25 13.13
C ASP A 77 -3.53 0.06 14.56
N LEU A 78 -4.78 -0.28 14.85
CA LEU A 78 -5.42 0.01 16.12
C LEU A 78 -4.74 -0.77 17.26
N PRO A 79 -4.62 -0.17 18.48
CA PRO A 79 -3.96 -0.84 19.60
C PRO A 79 -4.51 -2.22 19.96
N ARG A 80 -5.82 -2.42 19.81
CA ARG A 80 -6.48 -3.71 20.06
C ARG A 80 -6.04 -4.83 19.10
N LEU A 81 -5.44 -4.49 17.95
CA LEU A 81 -4.98 -5.43 16.93
C LEU A 81 -3.49 -5.72 17.04
N GLU A 82 -2.76 -5.04 17.93
CA GLU A 82 -1.32 -5.20 18.06
C GLU A 82 -0.92 -6.64 18.38
N ALA A 83 -1.57 -7.26 19.39
CA ALA A 83 -1.26 -8.64 19.78
C ALA A 83 -1.44 -9.64 18.62
N SER A 84 -2.52 -9.50 17.83
CA SER A 84 -2.73 -10.34 16.63
C SER A 84 -1.73 -10.04 15.53
N ASN A 85 -1.33 -8.78 15.37
CA ASN A 85 -0.38 -8.37 14.33
C ASN A 85 1.03 -8.89 14.62
N ARG A 86 1.47 -8.90 15.88
CA ARG A 86 2.79 -9.41 16.28
C ARG A 86 3.01 -10.85 15.83
N VAL A 87 1.97 -11.70 15.86
CA VAL A 87 2.06 -13.12 15.46
C VAL A 87 2.59 -13.30 14.03
N TRP A 88 2.16 -12.46 13.10
CA TRP A 88 2.63 -12.54 11.71
C TRP A 88 3.81 -11.61 11.42
N LEU A 89 3.95 -10.48 12.14
CA LEU A 89 5.11 -9.60 12.02
C LEU A 89 6.42 -10.32 12.34
N ASP A 90 6.42 -11.12 13.41
CA ASP A 90 7.60 -11.87 13.83
C ASP A 90 8.04 -12.90 12.78
N ARG A 91 7.09 -13.42 11.98
CA ARG A 91 7.38 -14.34 10.87
C ARG A 91 7.97 -13.63 9.66
N ILE A 92 7.59 -12.37 9.42
CA ILE A 92 8.19 -11.55 8.35
C ILE A 92 9.61 -11.15 8.75
N GLY A 93 9.84 -10.80 10.02
CA GLY A 93 11.18 -10.61 10.59
C GLY A 93 12.02 -9.52 9.91
N SER A 94 11.41 -8.56 9.22
CA SER A 94 12.14 -7.52 8.48
C SER A 94 12.49 -6.33 9.38
N SER A 95 13.76 -5.97 9.43
CA SER A 95 14.26 -4.78 10.14
C SER A 95 13.80 -3.45 9.53
N ARG A 96 13.20 -3.48 8.33
CA ARG A 96 12.67 -2.30 7.64
C ARG A 96 11.26 -1.92 8.10
N ILE A 97 10.62 -2.78 8.89
CA ILE A 97 9.28 -2.56 9.39
C ILE A 97 9.33 -1.76 10.68
N GLU A 98 8.56 -0.68 10.72
CA GLU A 98 8.22 0.05 11.93
C GLU A 98 6.72 -0.13 12.20
N TYR A 99 6.34 -0.69 13.36
CA TYR A 99 4.92 -0.85 13.73
C TYR A 99 4.47 0.24 14.70
N VAL A 100 3.42 0.96 14.34
CA VAL A 100 2.82 2.05 15.10
C VAL A 100 1.41 1.63 15.54
N SER A 101 1.27 1.46 16.85
CA SER A 101 0.01 1.12 17.51
C SER A 101 -0.80 2.40 17.77
N ALA A 102 -1.69 2.78 16.85
CA ALA A 102 -2.40 4.05 16.91
C ALA A 102 -3.70 4.05 16.10
N ASN A 103 -4.65 4.90 16.49
CA ASN A 103 -5.80 5.22 15.63
C ASN A 103 -5.41 6.31 14.61
N VAL A 104 -5.55 6.01 13.32
CA VAL A 104 -5.14 6.91 12.23
C VAL A 104 -5.85 8.27 12.27
N MET A 105 -7.11 8.31 12.70
CA MET A 105 -7.95 9.52 12.68
C MET A 105 -7.77 10.39 13.91
N TYR A 106 -7.46 9.80 15.07
CA TYR A 106 -7.52 10.49 16.36
C TYR A 106 -6.19 10.59 17.09
N SER A 107 -5.15 9.89 16.63
CA SER A 107 -3.85 9.90 17.30
C SER A 107 -2.98 11.05 16.82
N ALA A 108 -2.54 11.89 17.76
CA ALA A 108 -1.53 12.91 17.51
C ALA A 108 -0.17 12.32 17.06
N ALA A 109 0.04 11.01 17.27
CA ALA A 109 1.22 10.32 16.77
C ALA A 109 1.28 10.31 15.24
N VAL A 110 0.12 10.25 14.56
CA VAL A 110 0.05 10.28 13.09
C VAL A 110 0.47 11.63 12.54
N SER A 111 0.10 12.72 13.22
CA SER A 111 0.46 14.09 12.83
C SER A 111 1.96 14.36 12.89
N ARG A 112 2.75 13.46 13.51
CA ARG A 112 4.21 13.56 13.64
C ARG A 112 4.95 12.63 12.68
N LEU A 113 4.24 11.83 11.88
CA LEU A 113 4.87 10.96 10.91
C LEU A 113 5.49 11.79 9.78
N GLU A 114 6.63 11.33 9.29
CA GLU A 114 7.29 11.95 8.14
C GLU A 114 6.45 11.81 6.86
N PRO A 115 6.70 12.64 5.82
CA PRO A 115 6.10 12.43 4.52
C PRO A 115 6.43 11.04 3.95
N PHE A 116 5.44 10.36 3.38
CA PHE A 116 5.59 9.07 2.73
C PHE A 116 5.55 9.22 1.21
N ASP A 117 6.30 8.38 0.50
CA ASP A 117 6.26 8.32 -0.97
C ASP A 117 5.00 7.55 -1.44
N VAL A 118 4.54 6.60 -0.62
CA VAL A 118 3.34 5.79 -0.85
C VAL A 118 2.57 5.65 0.46
N VAL A 119 1.25 5.86 0.39
CA VAL A 119 0.31 5.50 1.45
C VAL A 119 -0.61 4.40 0.92
N TRP A 120 -0.56 3.23 1.54
CA TRP A 120 -1.35 2.04 1.23
C TRP A 120 -2.51 1.92 2.22
N CYS A 121 -3.73 2.12 1.73
CA CYS A 121 -4.96 2.07 2.53
C CYS A 121 -6.09 1.50 1.68
N THR A 122 -6.28 0.18 1.72
CA THR A 122 -7.21 -0.55 0.84
C THR A 122 -8.46 -1.05 1.55
N GLY A 123 -8.50 -0.96 2.89
CA GLY A 123 -9.51 -1.62 3.72
C GLY A 123 -10.10 -0.79 4.86
N VAL A 124 -9.65 0.46 5.08
CA VAL A 124 -9.91 1.16 6.36
C VAL A 124 -11.00 2.22 6.26
N LEU A 125 -11.09 2.94 5.13
CA LEU A 125 -11.93 4.14 5.03
C LEU A 125 -13.45 3.87 5.04
N TYR A 126 -13.90 2.67 4.71
CA TYR A 126 -15.32 2.33 4.63
C TYR A 126 -15.91 1.73 5.91
N HIS A 127 -15.10 1.56 6.96
CA HIS A 127 -15.55 1.03 8.25
C HIS A 127 -15.97 2.10 9.25
N ASN A 128 -16.02 3.37 8.84
CA ASN A 128 -16.37 4.47 9.72
C ASN A 128 -17.81 4.90 9.44
N PRO A 129 -18.79 4.56 10.31
CA PRO A 129 -20.01 5.34 10.37
C PRO A 129 -19.62 6.74 10.86
N GLU A 130 -20.01 7.78 10.13
CA GLU A 130 -20.10 9.12 10.72
C GLU A 130 -21.09 9.13 11.89
#